data_AF-A0A2J6TCR0-F1
#
_entry.id   AF-A0A2J6TCR0-F1
#
_cell.length_a   1.000
_cell.length_b   1.000
_cell.length_c   1.000
_cell.angle_alpha   90.00
_cell.angle_beta   90.00
_cell.angle_gamma   90.00
#
_symmetry.space_group_name_H-M   'P 1'
#
loop_
_entity.id
_entity.type
_entity.pdbx_description
1 polymer ?
#
loop_
_entity_poly.entity_id
_entity_poly.type
_entity_poly.pdbx_seq_one_letter_code
_entity_poly.pdbx_strand_id
1 'polypeptide(L)'
;MPAYRNKQGPNKGKRFQGKGWRDPYGGSLYFQLKRDSFSRCHEVSPRQTMDGLIDDLIRDVQSDYPELYEGLEFAFFLRKHPLERSYERAFNVFDGGETVYVKIVDYEGTEYVKDYTPGGGRWQVKKRGMKPKVEDVVASHGIAEAYRLGLLQ
;
A
#
# COMPACT_ATOMS: atom_id res chain seq x y z
N MET A 1 22.81 0.40 -7.86
CA MET A 1 21.95 -0.75 -8.20
C MET A 1 21.65 -1.54 -6.93
N PRO A 2 20.47 -1.41 -6.30
CA PRO A 2 20.09 -2.33 -5.24
C PRO A 2 19.73 -3.68 -5.86
N ALA A 3 20.52 -4.71 -5.56
CA ALA A 3 20.28 -6.07 -6.03
C ALA A 3 19.13 -6.70 -5.23
N TYR A 4 17.92 -6.71 -5.78
CA TYR A 4 16.80 -7.50 -5.26
C TYR A 4 17.07 -8.99 -5.51
N ARG A 5 17.98 -9.59 -4.72
CA ARG A 5 18.41 -10.99 -4.87
C ARG A 5 17.28 -11.95 -4.52
N ASN A 6 16.79 -12.67 -5.52
CA ASN A 6 15.74 -13.68 -5.40
C ASN A 6 16.21 -14.87 -4.55
N LYS A 7 15.68 -15.03 -3.33
CA LYS A 7 15.88 -16.25 -2.53
C LYS A 7 14.72 -17.22 -2.80
N GLN A 8 14.92 -18.21 -3.66
CA GLN A 8 13.93 -19.28 -3.90
C GLN A 8 13.83 -20.18 -2.66
N GLY A 9 12.65 -20.24 -2.05
CA GLY A 9 12.34 -21.18 -0.97
C GLY A 9 11.42 -22.30 -1.47
N PRO A 10 11.38 -23.46 -0.80
CA PRO A 10 10.80 -24.72 -1.31
C PRO A 10 9.29 -24.70 -1.62
N ASN A 11 8.57 -23.67 -1.18
CA ASN A 11 7.11 -23.53 -1.36
C ASN A 11 6.69 -22.27 -2.14
N LYS A 12 7.63 -21.55 -2.77
CA LYS A 12 7.28 -20.39 -3.60
C LYS A 12 6.44 -20.85 -4.80
N GLY A 13 5.31 -20.20 -5.02
CA GLY A 13 4.56 -20.29 -6.27
C GLY A 13 3.45 -21.34 -6.39
N LYS A 14 3.26 -22.22 -5.39
CA LYS A 14 2.31 -23.34 -5.48
C LYS A 14 0.86 -23.00 -5.10
N ARG A 15 0.65 -21.93 -4.31
CA ARG A 15 -0.68 -21.51 -3.84
C ARG A 15 -1.07 -20.23 -4.56
N PHE A 16 -2.28 -20.18 -5.12
CA PHE A 16 -2.86 -18.95 -5.66
C PHE A 16 -2.72 -17.81 -4.64
N GLN A 17 -2.20 -16.67 -5.08
CA GLN A 17 -1.91 -15.49 -4.24
C GLN A 17 -0.87 -15.70 -3.11
N GLY A 18 -0.22 -16.86 -3.05
CA GLY A 18 0.87 -17.13 -2.13
C GLY A 18 2.19 -16.48 -2.57
N LYS A 19 3.13 -16.34 -1.64
CA LYS A 19 4.46 -15.79 -1.95
C LYS A 19 5.13 -16.56 -3.09
N GLY A 20 5.64 -15.86 -4.09
CA GLY A 20 6.21 -16.44 -5.29
C GLY A 20 5.20 -16.89 -6.35
N TRP A 21 3.89 -16.68 -6.13
CA TRP A 21 2.86 -17.09 -7.08
C TRP A 21 2.93 -16.27 -8.37
N ARG A 22 2.92 -17.01 -9.47
CA ARG A 22 2.84 -16.52 -10.84
C ARG A 22 1.73 -17.30 -11.50
N ASP A 23 0.99 -16.63 -12.37
CA ASP A 23 0.04 -17.32 -13.23
C ASP A 23 0.81 -18.42 -14.02
N PRO A 24 0.42 -19.71 -13.90
CA PRO A 24 1.06 -20.80 -14.63
C PRO A 24 0.92 -20.67 -16.14
N TYR A 25 -0.04 -19.87 -16.63
CA TYR A 25 -0.20 -19.55 -18.06
C TYR A 25 0.59 -18.31 -18.49
N GLY A 26 1.39 -17.73 -17.58
CA GLY A 26 2.34 -16.65 -17.87
C GLY A 26 1.71 -15.25 -18.03
N GLY A 27 0.42 -15.09 -17.67
CA GLY A 27 -0.33 -13.85 -17.91
C GLY A 27 -0.07 -12.75 -16.88
N SER A 28 -0.01 -13.11 -15.60
CA SER A 28 -0.07 -12.12 -14.50
C SER A 28 0.87 -12.44 -13.32
N LEU A 29 1.38 -11.38 -12.70
CA LEU A 29 1.87 -11.37 -11.32
C LEU A 29 0.80 -10.84 -10.40
N TYR A 30 0.81 -11.31 -9.16
CA TYR A 30 -0.13 -10.89 -8.15
C TYR A 30 0.59 -10.19 -7.00
N PHE A 31 0.01 -9.12 -6.49
CA PHE A 31 0.36 -8.58 -5.17
C PHE A 31 -0.90 -8.02 -4.48
N GLN A 32 -0.81 -7.89 -3.17
CA GLN A 32 -1.82 -7.23 -2.36
C GLN A 32 -1.45 -5.74 -2.26
N LEU A 33 -2.32 -4.85 -2.71
CA LEU A 33 -2.19 -3.43 -2.46
C LEU A 33 -2.81 -3.12 -1.10
N LYS A 34 -2.00 -2.68 -0.15
CA LYS A 34 -2.42 -2.39 1.23
C LYS A 34 -2.32 -0.90 1.53
N ARG A 35 -3.38 -0.37 2.12
CA ARG A 35 -3.54 1.03 2.49
C ARG A 35 -4.23 1.06 3.84
N ASP A 36 -3.59 1.61 4.86
CA ASP A 36 -4.18 1.76 6.20
C ASP A 36 -4.94 0.48 6.65
N SER A 37 -6.27 0.55 6.75
CA SER A 37 -7.19 -0.53 7.14
C SER A 37 -7.75 -1.36 5.98
N PHE A 38 -7.49 -0.98 4.73
CA PHE A 38 -7.99 -1.64 3.53
C PHE A 38 -6.88 -2.37 2.76
N SER A 39 -7.25 -3.47 2.11
CA SER A 39 -6.36 -4.17 1.19
C SER A 39 -7.14 -4.78 0.04
N ARG A 40 -6.61 -4.68 -1.18
CA ARG A 40 -7.19 -5.32 -2.36
C ARG A 40 -6.15 -6.10 -3.16
N CYS A 41 -6.65 -7.05 -3.92
CA CYS A 41 -5.89 -7.85 -4.87
C CYS A 41 -5.55 -6.98 -6.09
N HIS A 42 -4.30 -7.03 -6.56
CA HIS A 42 -3.92 -6.40 -7.82
C HIS A 42 -3.15 -7.40 -8.69
N GLU A 43 -3.59 -7.56 -9.92
CA GLU A 43 -2.90 -8.31 -10.96
C GLU A 43 -2.17 -7.36 -11.89
N VAL A 44 -0.96 -7.72 -12.28
CA VAL A 44 -0.11 -6.91 -13.15
C VAL A 44 0.53 -7.79 -14.20
N SER A 45 0.66 -7.28 -15.43
CA SER A 45 1.42 -8.02 -16.44
C SER A 45 2.90 -8.09 -16.02
N PRO A 46 3.55 -9.27 -16.05
CA PRO A 46 4.97 -9.39 -15.76
C PRO A 46 5.83 -8.49 -16.67
N ARG A 47 5.34 -8.17 -17.87
CA ARG A 47 6.02 -7.37 -18.89
C ARG A 47 5.76 -5.87 -18.75
N GLN A 48 4.93 -5.43 -17.80
CA GLN A 48 4.71 -4.00 -17.56
C GLN A 48 5.98 -3.36 -17.00
N THR A 49 6.26 -2.11 -17.38
CA THR A 49 7.33 -1.32 -16.77
C THR A 49 6.91 -0.84 -15.38
N MET A 50 7.89 -0.57 -14.51
CA MET A 50 7.60 0.02 -13.20
C MET A 50 6.92 1.38 -13.31
N ASP A 51 7.29 2.18 -14.30
CA ASP A 51 6.62 3.46 -14.60
C ASP A 51 5.12 3.28 -14.90
N GLY A 52 4.79 2.40 -15.85
CA GLY A 52 3.40 2.12 -16.19
C GLY A 52 2.62 1.46 -15.04
N LEU A 53 3.29 0.63 -14.23
CA LEU A 53 2.67 0.03 -13.04
C LEU A 53 2.34 1.11 -12.00
N ILE A 54 3.24 2.05 -11.75
CA ILE A 54 2.99 3.15 -10.81
C ILE A 54 1.81 4.00 -11.29
N ASP A 55 1.69 4.28 -12.58
CA ASP A 55 0.53 5.01 -13.12
C ASP A 55 -0.79 4.27 -12.93
N ASP A 56 -0.80 2.94 -13.13
CA ASP A 56 -1.98 2.11 -12.87
C ASP A 56 -2.34 2.12 -11.37
N LEU A 57 -1.33 1.99 -10.49
CA LEU A 57 -1.52 2.04 -9.05
C LEU A 57 -2.08 3.39 -8.60
N ILE A 58 -1.57 4.50 -9.13
CA ILE A 58 -2.09 5.85 -8.86
C ILE A 58 -3.56 5.92 -9.26
N ARG A 59 -3.89 5.49 -10.48
CA ARG A 59 -5.28 5.49 -10.96
C ARG A 59 -6.20 4.64 -10.09
N ASP A 60 -5.73 3.49 -9.63
CA ASP A 60 -6.50 2.58 -8.76
C ASP A 60 -6.77 3.19 -7.37
N VAL A 61 -5.83 3.96 -6.80
CA VAL A 61 -6.00 4.57 -5.46
C VAL A 61 -6.62 5.96 -5.51
N GLN A 62 -6.53 6.68 -6.62
CA GLN A 62 -6.99 8.06 -6.73
C GLN A 62 -8.50 8.19 -6.50
N SER A 63 -9.29 7.21 -6.95
CA SER A 63 -10.74 7.19 -6.71
C SER A 63 -11.11 7.15 -5.22
N ASP A 64 -10.23 6.60 -4.38
CA ASP A 64 -10.43 6.53 -2.94
C ASP A 64 -10.06 7.83 -2.21
N TYR A 65 -9.32 8.72 -2.87
CA TYR A 65 -8.83 9.99 -2.34
C TYR A 65 -9.19 11.13 -3.29
N PRO A 66 -10.49 11.45 -3.45
CA PRO A 66 -10.94 12.51 -4.35
C PRO A 66 -10.39 13.90 -4.00
N GLU A 67 -9.91 14.07 -2.76
CA GLU A 67 -9.37 15.33 -2.22
C GLU A 67 -7.96 15.10 -1.66
N LEU A 68 -7.05 14.59 -2.51
CA LEU A 68 -5.64 14.63 -2.15
C LEU A 68 -5.19 16.10 -2.14
N TYR A 69 -4.69 16.57 -0.99
CA TYR A 69 -4.30 17.95 -0.79
C TYR A 69 -3.13 18.33 -1.70
N GLU A 70 -3.08 19.60 -2.15
CA GLU A 70 -2.01 20.09 -3.01
C GLU A 70 -0.64 19.94 -2.32
N GLY A 71 0.32 19.33 -3.02
CA GLY A 71 1.65 19.02 -2.49
C GLY A 71 1.76 17.66 -1.78
N LEU A 72 0.68 16.88 -1.69
CA LEU A 72 0.73 15.48 -1.29
C LEU A 72 0.70 14.55 -2.51
N GLU A 73 1.43 13.44 -2.43
CA GLU A 73 1.52 12.45 -3.49
C GLU A 73 1.42 11.01 -2.97
N PHE A 74 1.04 10.09 -3.86
CA PHE A 74 1.04 8.66 -3.57
C PHE A 74 2.47 8.10 -3.70
N ALA A 75 2.95 7.47 -2.63
CA ALA A 75 4.19 6.71 -2.64
C ALA A 75 3.91 5.24 -2.36
N PHE A 76 4.49 4.36 -3.17
CA PHE A 76 4.30 2.92 -3.08
C PHE A 76 5.55 2.26 -2.53
N PHE A 77 5.39 1.32 -1.59
CA PHE A 77 6.51 0.67 -0.93
C PHE A 77 6.41 -0.85 -1.02
N LEU A 78 7.51 -1.48 -1.44
CA LEU A 78 7.70 -2.92 -1.42
C LEU A 78 8.83 -3.25 -0.45
N ARG A 79 8.57 -4.14 0.53
CA ARG A 79 9.59 -4.57 1.52
C ARG A 79 10.29 -3.41 2.25
N LYS A 80 9.57 -2.31 2.52
CA LYS A 80 10.07 -1.03 3.11
C LYS A 80 10.93 -0.17 2.18
N HIS A 81 11.10 -0.55 0.92
CA HIS A 81 11.75 0.27 -0.10
C HIS A 81 10.70 0.98 -0.94
N PRO A 82 10.88 2.27 -1.26
CA PRO A 82 10.01 2.94 -2.21
C PRO A 82 10.14 2.29 -3.59
N LEU A 83 9.02 2.17 -4.29
CA LEU A 83 9.02 1.83 -5.70
C LEU A 83 9.35 3.09 -6.49
N GLU A 84 10.33 2.98 -7.38
CA GLU A 84 10.79 4.08 -8.22
C GLU A 84 10.29 3.88 -9.65
N ARG A 85 9.91 4.98 -10.31
CA ARG A 85 9.61 4.97 -11.74
C ARG A 85 10.85 4.55 -12.52
N SER A 86 10.69 3.54 -13.36
CA SER A 86 11.77 3.06 -14.22
C SER A 86 11.22 2.23 -15.39
N TYR A 87 12.05 2.01 -16.40
CA TYR A 87 11.76 1.08 -17.51
C TYR A 87 12.00 -0.39 -17.13
N GLU A 88 12.42 -0.68 -15.89
CA GLU A 88 12.54 -2.05 -15.40
C GLU A 88 11.18 -2.75 -15.43
N ARG A 89 11.17 -4.04 -15.73
CA ARG A 89 9.93 -4.81 -15.84
C ARG A 89 9.50 -5.31 -14.46
N ALA A 90 8.19 -5.34 -14.21
CA ALA A 90 7.61 -5.77 -12.94
C ALA A 90 8.12 -7.15 -12.50
N PHE A 91 8.37 -8.09 -13.42
CA PHE A 91 8.88 -9.42 -13.05
C PHE A 91 10.27 -9.44 -12.41
N ASN A 92 11.09 -8.41 -12.60
CA ASN A 92 12.40 -8.28 -11.96
C ASN A 92 12.29 -7.72 -10.53
N VAL A 93 11.29 -6.88 -10.29
CA VAL A 93 11.06 -6.23 -8.99
C VAL A 93 10.21 -7.12 -8.07
N PHE A 94 9.22 -7.81 -8.63
CA PHE A 94 8.24 -8.61 -7.90
C PHE A 94 8.47 -10.12 -8.06
N ASP A 95 8.40 -10.81 -6.93
CA ASP A 95 8.37 -12.27 -6.85
C ASP A 95 6.94 -12.82 -6.98
N GLY A 96 5.92 -11.99 -6.75
CA GLY A 96 4.51 -12.40 -6.67
C GLY A 96 4.08 -12.78 -5.26
N GLY A 97 2.79 -12.59 -4.93
CA GLY A 97 2.24 -12.81 -3.59
C GLY A 97 2.78 -11.84 -2.53
N GLU A 98 3.26 -10.68 -2.96
CA GLU A 98 3.82 -9.66 -2.06
C GLU A 98 2.78 -8.63 -1.66
N THR A 99 3.11 -7.80 -0.67
CA THR A 99 2.29 -6.66 -0.28
C THR A 99 2.99 -5.37 -0.68
N VAL A 100 2.31 -4.56 -1.48
CA VAL A 100 2.68 -3.17 -1.78
C VAL A 100 1.91 -2.26 -0.85
N TYR A 101 2.61 -1.40 -0.14
CA TYR A 101 2.01 -0.43 0.77
C TYR A 101 1.83 0.91 0.07
N VAL A 102 0.64 1.45 0.13
CA VAL A 102 0.34 2.82 -0.29
C VAL A 102 0.55 3.73 0.90
N LYS A 103 1.29 4.81 0.68
CA LYS A 103 1.49 5.91 1.60
C LYS A 103 1.17 7.22 0.89
N ILE A 104 0.77 8.20 1.68
CA ILE A 104 0.65 9.58 1.21
C ILE A 104 1.82 10.34 1.80
N VAL A 105 2.57 11.04 0.97
CA VAL A 105 3.77 11.77 1.39
C VAL A 105 3.79 13.19 0.81
N ASP A 106 4.54 14.09 1.41
CA ASP A 106 4.91 15.37 0.77
C ASP A 106 6.22 15.26 -0.01
N TYR A 107 6.66 16.36 -0.63
CA TYR A 107 7.91 16.46 -1.38
C TYR A 107 9.16 16.18 -0.54
N GLU A 108 9.09 16.26 0.79
CA GLU A 108 10.19 15.94 1.72
C GLU A 108 10.17 14.45 2.12
N GLY A 109 9.15 13.70 1.69
CA GLY A 109 8.94 12.30 2.04
C GLY A 109 8.26 12.10 3.40
N THR A 110 7.71 13.16 4.00
CA THR A 110 6.97 13.08 5.27
C THR A 110 5.66 12.35 5.02
N GLU A 111 5.40 11.28 5.77
CA GLU A 111 4.18 10.49 5.62
C GLU A 111 2.98 11.18 6.30
N TYR A 112 1.85 11.23 5.59
CA TYR A 112 0.57 11.75 6.08
C TYR A 112 -0.46 10.64 6.19
N VAL A 113 -1.36 10.80 7.15
CA VAL A 113 -2.59 10.01 7.30
C VAL A 113 -3.77 10.95 7.31
N LYS A 114 -4.88 10.53 6.74
CA LYS A 114 -6.14 11.27 6.89
C LYS A 114 -6.72 10.87 8.25
N ASP A 115 -6.99 11.85 9.11
CA ASP A 115 -7.72 11.60 10.33
C ASP A 115 -9.06 10.93 10.00
N TYR A 116 -9.49 10.03 10.88
CA TYR A 116 -10.87 9.58 10.80
C TYR A 116 -11.76 10.71 11.34
N THR A 117 -12.52 11.35 10.45
CA THR A 117 -13.61 12.25 10.79
C THR A 117 -14.75 11.99 9.81
N PRO A 118 -15.96 11.63 10.28
CA PRO A 118 -17.15 11.53 9.44
C PRO A 118 -17.35 12.84 8.67
N GLY A 119 -17.39 12.76 7.34
CA GLY A 119 -17.54 13.93 6.45
C GLY A 119 -16.24 14.53 5.90
N GLY A 120 -15.07 13.94 6.18
CA GLY A 120 -13.80 14.33 5.56
C GLY A 120 -12.78 14.83 6.58
N GLY A 121 -11.99 13.90 7.14
CA GLY A 121 -10.93 14.25 8.09
C GLY A 121 -9.78 15.02 7.46
N ARG A 122 -9.01 15.71 8.30
CA ARG A 122 -7.84 16.50 7.89
C ARG A 122 -6.63 15.59 7.65
N TRP A 123 -5.74 16.01 6.76
CA TRP A 123 -4.45 15.37 6.61
C TRP A 123 -3.54 15.75 7.79
N GLN A 124 -2.96 14.75 8.44
CA GLN A 124 -2.01 14.93 9.54
C GLN A 124 -0.71 14.20 9.27
N VAL A 125 0.41 14.79 9.73
CA VAL A 125 1.70 14.12 9.73
C VAL A 125 1.60 12.86 10.58
N LYS A 126 1.93 11.72 9.98
CA LYS A 126 1.93 10.43 10.65
C LYS A 126 3.07 10.35 11.66
N LYS A 127 2.73 10.57 12.93
CA LYS A 127 3.66 10.36 14.05
C LYS A 127 3.88 8.87 14.26
N ARG A 128 5.12 8.40 14.07
CA ARG A 128 5.49 6.99 14.26
C ARG A 128 5.27 6.59 15.72
N GLY A 129 4.34 5.66 15.98
CA GLY A 129 4.11 5.09 17.31
C GLY A 129 2.97 5.71 18.14
N MET A 130 2.28 6.74 17.64
CA MET A 130 1.05 7.22 18.27
C MET A 130 -0.14 6.40 17.76
N LYS A 131 -0.64 5.48 18.60
CA LYS A 131 -2.04 5.04 18.45
C LYS A 131 -2.92 6.23 18.83
N PRO A 132 -4.05 6.47 18.13
CA PRO A 132 -5.01 7.47 18.58
C PRO A 132 -5.43 7.14 20.02
N LYS A 133 -5.49 8.15 20.89
CA LYS A 133 -5.92 7.92 22.26
C LYS A 133 -7.36 7.45 22.24
N VAL A 134 -7.68 6.45 23.05
CA VAL A 134 -9.05 5.96 23.25
C VAL A 134 -9.98 7.13 23.55
N GLU A 135 -9.55 8.03 24.44
CA GLU A 135 -10.30 9.21 24.87
C GLU A 135 -10.73 10.10 23.69
N ASP A 136 -9.80 10.37 22.76
CA ASP A 136 -10.06 11.21 21.58
C ASP A 136 -11.05 10.52 20.63
N VAL A 137 -10.88 9.21 20.42
CA VAL A 137 -11.77 8.42 19.56
C VAL A 137 -13.17 8.31 20.17
N VAL A 138 -13.27 8.05 21.47
CA VAL A 138 -14.55 7.97 22.19
C VAL A 138 -15.25 9.33 22.19
N ALA A 139 -14.51 10.42 22.46
CA ALA A 139 -15.07 11.76 22.49
C ALA A 139 -15.59 12.22 21.12
N SER A 140 -14.88 11.88 20.04
CA SER A 140 -15.26 12.31 18.69
C SER A 140 -16.20 11.35 17.96
N HIS A 141 -16.15 10.05 18.25
CA HIS A 141 -16.80 9.00 17.44
C HIS A 141 -17.57 7.95 18.26
N GLY A 142 -17.53 8.06 19.59
CA GLY A 142 -18.22 7.14 20.48
C GLY A 142 -17.47 5.84 20.75
N ILE A 143 -17.94 5.13 21.79
CA ILE A 143 -17.31 3.90 22.31
C ILE A 143 -17.28 2.77 21.28
N ALA A 144 -18.31 2.65 20.43
CA ALA A 144 -18.37 1.59 19.42
C ALA A 144 -17.20 1.64 18.43
N GLU A 145 -16.79 2.85 18.01
CA GLU A 145 -15.66 3.00 17.09
C GLU A 145 -14.32 2.71 17.78
N ALA A 146 -14.20 3.01 19.07
CA ALA A 146 -13.02 2.62 19.85
C ALA A 146 -12.87 1.09 19.99
N TYR A 147 -13.96 0.34 20.13
CA TYR A 147 -13.94 -1.13 20.08
C TYR A 147 -13.58 -1.65 18.68
N ARG A 148 -14.16 -1.06 17.63
CA ARG A 148 -13.86 -1.44 16.23
C ARG A 148 -12.38 -1.25 15.88
N LEU A 149 -11.76 -0.19 16.39
CA LEU A 149 -10.33 0.08 16.22
C LEU A 149 -9.43 -0.71 17.18
N GLY A 150 -9.99 -1.56 18.05
CA GLY A 150 -9.24 -2.36 19.02
C GLY A 150 -8.48 -1.52 20.04
N LEU A 151 -8.99 -0.32 20.34
CA LEU A 151 -8.42 0.58 21.34
C LEU A 151 -8.98 0.27 22.75
N LEU A 152 -10.17 -0.32 22.81
CA LEU A 152 -10.79 -0.88 24.01
C LEU A 152 -10.90 -2.40 23.90
N GLN A 153 -10.72 -3.10 25.02
CA GLN A 153 -10.92 -4.55 25.15
C GLN A 153 -12.20 -4.84 25.91
#